data_AF-A0A7V9H1U3-F1
#
_entry.id   AF-A0A7V9H1U3-F1
#
_cell.length_a   1.000
_cell.length_b   1.000
_cell.length_c   1.000
_cell.angle_alpha   90.00
_cell.angle_beta   90.00
_cell.angle_gamma   90.00
#
_symmetry.space_group_name_H-M   'P 1'
#
loop_
_entity.id
_entity.type
_entity.pdbx_description
1 polymer ?
#
loop_
_entity_poly.entity_id
_entity_poly.type
_entity_poly.pdbx_seq_one_letter_code
_entity_poly.pdbx_strand_id
1 'polypeptide(L)'
;MRISQRSIEDVREAANIVEVTSEFTALRRQGARFSGLCPYPDHQEKTPSFSVSPDRGFYYCFGCLEANERIWTSRGLIPIGAAELGDEVIGLDGRRETITDKWFKSGPTVRITTGAAKEGIELTPDHTCLYVSQEEALRSIPGVHLRSAGEKAMRFSRKLRRENPSVHITVGPASDVREGDFWLYPVIPDEERSDSPLPGERLIKPYTKGPRTARITDLPVNPRTAWLYGVWLAEGSLYRGGVKWSFGAHEEDSLVERVIQVLDEEFGRVATKFSRRERNLCEVACSSTDLSALFGHWFGSGCEYKRIPFEALNWPRECQDALIDGYIDGDGYFSNGITSAASVSEELTYGIFALCIQARQVCSSTSLAARMGNDGVYRRKCYYVHILSKESLKGFFANIDGVDYFHSIVQRAGEARDESTTVVDITTTGSHTFTTKMGVTHNCQRGGDAIKLLMDLKSLDFAEAVTYLAERSGVELEFEGGGDADAAKKRAGRRRATYRTLAAAAIYYHKYLLKSASPEAQQAREYLEGRRLELSTIEEFR
;
A
#
# COMPACT_ATOMS: atom_id res chain seq x y z
N MET A 1 -38.60 21.39 0.03
CA MET A 1 -38.67 20.83 -1.33
C MET A 1 -37.39 20.09 -1.57
N ARG A 2 -37.52 18.81 -1.90
CA ARG A 2 -36.43 17.96 -2.35
C ARG A 2 -36.52 17.93 -3.88
N ILE A 3 -35.40 18.05 -4.59
CA ILE A 3 -35.41 17.84 -6.05
C ILE A 3 -35.90 16.40 -6.28
N SER A 4 -36.83 16.21 -7.22
CA SER A 4 -37.36 14.87 -7.51
C SER A 4 -36.22 13.95 -7.92
N GLN A 5 -36.32 12.67 -7.57
CA GLN A 5 -35.28 11.71 -7.93
C GLN A 5 -35.14 11.59 -9.46
N ARG A 6 -36.27 11.69 -10.17
CA ARG A 6 -36.33 11.72 -11.63
C ARG A 6 -35.54 12.89 -12.22
N SER A 7 -35.74 14.11 -11.71
CA SER A 7 -34.99 15.28 -12.21
C SER A 7 -33.49 15.19 -11.93
N ILE A 8 -33.08 14.53 -10.84
CA ILE A 8 -31.64 14.27 -10.57
C ILE A 8 -31.06 13.32 -11.63
N GLU A 9 -31.81 12.26 -11.98
CA GLU A 9 -31.41 11.31 -13.02
C GLU A 9 -31.38 11.96 -14.41
N ASP A 10 -32.42 12.73 -14.77
CA ASP A 10 -32.48 13.48 -16.03
C ASP A 10 -31.29 14.45 -16.17
N VAL A 11 -30.91 15.13 -15.08
CA VAL A 11 -29.72 15.99 -15.04
C VAL A 11 -28.43 15.20 -15.22
N ARG A 12 -28.30 14.02 -14.58
CA ARG A 12 -27.11 13.16 -14.74
C ARG A 12 -26.95 12.67 -16.18
N GLU A 13 -28.03 12.24 -16.81
CA GLU A 13 -28.03 11.76 -18.19
C GLU A 13 -27.76 12.88 -19.19
N ALA A 14 -28.32 14.07 -18.95
CA ALA A 14 -28.15 15.23 -19.83
C ALA A 14 -26.83 16.00 -19.60
N ALA A 15 -26.12 15.75 -18.50
CA ALA A 15 -24.86 16.42 -18.20
C ALA A 15 -23.71 15.88 -19.06
N ASN A 16 -23.26 16.67 -20.04
CA ASN A 16 -22.05 16.35 -20.79
C ASN A 16 -20.80 16.56 -19.91
N ILE A 17 -20.36 15.50 -19.25
CA ILE A 17 -19.23 15.55 -18.31
C ILE A 17 -17.92 16.06 -18.95
N VAL A 18 -17.72 15.86 -20.25
CA VAL A 18 -16.52 16.36 -20.95
C VAL A 18 -16.54 17.88 -20.97
N GLU A 19 -17.68 18.49 -21.28
CA GLU A 19 -17.85 19.93 -21.30
C GLU A 19 -17.85 20.55 -19.90
N VAL A 20 -18.36 19.83 -18.89
CA VAL A 20 -18.27 20.26 -17.49
C VAL A 20 -16.82 20.25 -17.01
N THR A 21 -16.10 19.17 -17.27
CA THR A 21 -14.67 19.07 -16.93
C THR A 21 -13.82 20.10 -17.65
N SER A 22 -14.13 20.38 -18.92
CA SER A 22 -13.37 21.33 -19.73
C SER A 22 -13.43 22.78 -19.20
N GLU A 23 -14.33 23.08 -18.26
CA GLU A 23 -14.30 24.36 -17.52
C GLU A 23 -13.05 24.50 -16.62
N PHE A 24 -12.50 23.38 -16.15
CA PHE A 24 -11.46 23.36 -15.12
C PHE A 24 -10.08 22.95 -15.66
N THR A 25 -10.04 22.11 -16.69
CA THR A 25 -8.79 21.60 -17.25
C THR A 25 -8.91 21.32 -18.74
N ALA A 26 -7.81 21.47 -19.47
CA ALA A 26 -7.77 21.17 -20.89
C ALA A 26 -7.75 19.65 -21.11
N LEU A 27 -8.73 19.14 -21.86
CA LEU A 27 -8.85 17.72 -22.19
C LEU A 27 -8.40 17.44 -23.64
N ARG A 28 -7.67 16.34 -23.82
CA ARG A 28 -7.34 15.75 -25.13
C ARG A 28 -8.06 14.41 -25.29
N ARG A 29 -8.62 14.16 -26.47
CA ARG A 29 -9.28 12.89 -26.77
C ARG A 29 -8.26 11.76 -26.93
N GLN A 30 -8.48 10.65 -26.26
CA GLN A 30 -7.71 9.40 -26.37
C GLN A 30 -8.68 8.22 -26.56
N GLY A 31 -8.88 7.80 -27.81
CA GLY A 31 -9.86 6.77 -28.15
C GLY A 31 -11.30 7.20 -27.78
N ALA A 32 -11.97 6.40 -26.95
CA ALA A 32 -13.31 6.68 -26.44
C ALA A 32 -13.35 7.64 -25.24
N ARG A 33 -12.20 7.93 -24.62
CA ARG A 33 -12.09 8.76 -23.41
C ARG A 33 -11.42 10.10 -23.71
N PHE A 34 -11.46 10.98 -22.73
CA PHE A 34 -10.70 12.23 -22.71
C PHE A 34 -9.71 12.21 -21.55
N SER A 35 -8.58 12.91 -21.67
CA SER A 35 -7.58 13.01 -20.62
C SER A 35 -6.93 14.40 -20.55
N GLY A 36 -6.63 14.88 -19.34
CA GLY A 36 -6.03 16.18 -19.06
C GLY A 36 -5.29 16.19 -17.73
N LEU A 37 -4.75 17.35 -17.34
CA LEU A 37 -4.18 17.54 -16.00
C LEU A 37 -5.31 17.51 -14.96
N CYS A 38 -5.01 17.02 -13.75
CA CYS A 38 -5.97 17.08 -12.67
C CYS A 38 -6.37 18.54 -12.37
N PRO A 39 -7.67 18.89 -12.37
CA PRO A 39 -8.14 20.24 -12.07
C PRO A 39 -8.14 20.57 -10.57
N TYR A 40 -7.78 19.60 -9.74
CA TYR A 40 -7.89 19.73 -8.31
C TYR A 40 -6.69 20.49 -7.69
N PRO A 41 -6.92 21.46 -6.79
CA PRO A 41 -5.87 22.40 -6.35
C PRO A 41 -4.65 21.76 -5.68
N ASP A 42 -4.86 20.65 -4.97
CA ASP A 42 -3.82 19.89 -4.27
C ASP A 42 -3.17 18.80 -5.15
N HIS A 43 -3.56 18.73 -6.44
CA HIS A 43 -2.93 17.90 -7.46
C HIS A 43 -2.20 18.79 -8.46
N GLN A 44 -0.99 19.24 -8.11
CA GLN A 44 -0.15 20.09 -9.00
C GLN A 44 0.69 19.24 -9.97
N GLU A 45 0.00 18.44 -10.77
CA GLU A 45 0.62 17.47 -11.66
C GLU A 45 1.09 18.10 -12.98
N LYS A 46 2.22 17.62 -13.51
CA LYS A 46 2.75 18.03 -14.82
C LYS A 46 2.38 17.08 -15.95
N THR A 47 1.79 15.93 -15.61
CA THR A 47 1.39 14.87 -16.53
C THR A 47 -0.11 14.60 -16.45
N PRO A 48 -0.80 14.26 -17.56
CA PRO A 48 -2.25 14.03 -17.54
C PRO A 48 -2.71 12.80 -16.72
N SER A 49 -3.06 13.02 -15.45
CA SER A 49 -3.69 11.99 -14.61
C SER A 49 -5.18 11.87 -14.86
N PHE A 50 -5.88 12.98 -15.16
CA PHE A 50 -7.33 13.07 -15.16
C PHE A 50 -7.90 12.44 -16.42
N SER A 51 -8.83 11.49 -16.29
CA SER A 51 -9.57 10.91 -17.42
C SER A 51 -11.07 11.09 -17.25
N VAL A 52 -11.75 11.31 -18.37
CA VAL A 52 -13.20 11.45 -18.44
C VAL A 52 -13.73 10.43 -19.44
N SER A 53 -14.74 9.66 -19.01
CA SER A 53 -15.46 8.69 -19.83
C SER A 53 -16.83 9.30 -20.19
N PRO A 54 -17.01 9.79 -21.44
CA PRO A 54 -18.25 10.44 -21.85
C PRO A 54 -19.45 9.48 -21.80
N ASP A 55 -19.23 8.23 -22.22
CA ASP A 55 -20.20 7.14 -22.24
C ASP A 55 -20.73 6.76 -20.86
N ARG A 56 -19.89 6.89 -19.83
CA ARG A 56 -20.26 6.60 -18.43
C ARG A 56 -20.69 7.83 -17.65
N GLY A 57 -20.57 9.03 -18.22
CA GLY A 57 -20.81 10.28 -17.49
C GLY A 57 -19.91 10.44 -16.26
N PHE A 58 -18.68 9.89 -16.29
CA PHE A 58 -17.82 9.77 -15.10
C PHE A 58 -16.38 10.25 -15.36
N TYR A 59 -15.76 10.90 -14.37
CA TYR A 59 -14.33 11.27 -14.36
C TYR A 59 -13.58 10.52 -13.28
N TYR A 60 -12.27 10.39 -13.45
CA TYR A 60 -11.37 9.86 -12.43
C TYR A 60 -9.96 10.46 -12.62
N CYS A 61 -9.35 10.90 -11.54
CA CYS A 61 -7.95 11.30 -11.47
C CYS A 61 -7.14 10.07 -11.05
N PHE A 62 -6.12 9.72 -11.82
CA PHE A 62 -5.42 8.45 -11.66
C PHE A 62 -4.07 8.64 -10.95
N GLY A 63 -3.82 7.86 -9.91
CA GLY A 63 -2.47 7.55 -9.47
C GLY A 63 -2.29 6.05 -9.59
N CYS A 64 -1.46 5.54 -10.49
CA CYS A 64 -1.40 4.10 -10.76
C CYS A 64 -0.03 3.49 -10.43
N LEU A 65 -0.03 2.21 -10.06
CA LEU A 65 1.18 1.37 -10.06
C LEU A 65 1.33 0.65 -11.41
N GLU A 66 2.52 0.21 -11.78
CA GLU A 66 2.68 -0.72 -12.90
C GLU A 66 1.94 -2.04 -12.61
N ALA A 67 1.31 -2.65 -13.64
CA ALA A 67 0.38 -3.77 -13.44
C ALA A 67 0.99 -5.01 -12.78
N ASN A 68 2.29 -5.22 -12.91
CA ASN A 68 3.03 -6.31 -12.28
C ASN A 68 3.64 -5.93 -10.92
N GLU A 69 3.51 -4.67 -10.48
CA GLU A 69 3.90 -4.31 -9.11
C GLU A 69 3.07 -5.07 -8.10
N ARG A 70 3.73 -5.51 -7.03
CA ARG A 70 3.12 -6.43 -6.08
C ARG A 70 2.58 -5.69 -4.87
N ILE A 71 1.37 -6.07 -4.46
CA ILE A 71 0.68 -5.56 -3.28
C ILE A 71 0.31 -6.70 -2.36
N TRP A 72 0.29 -6.42 -1.05
CA TRP A 72 -0.19 -7.38 -0.08
C TRP A 72 -1.71 -7.46 -0.13
N THR A 73 -2.21 -8.65 -0.40
CA THR A 73 -3.64 -8.97 -0.39
C THR A 73 -3.92 -10.17 0.51
N SER A 74 -5.19 -10.43 0.84
CA SER A 74 -5.66 -11.69 1.45
C SER A 74 -5.25 -12.96 0.67
N ARG A 75 -4.79 -12.84 -0.57
CA ARG A 75 -4.26 -13.95 -1.39
C ARG A 75 -2.73 -14.06 -1.37
N GLY A 76 -2.06 -13.21 -0.59
CA GLY A 76 -0.60 -13.07 -0.55
C GLY A 76 -0.09 -11.85 -1.32
N LEU A 77 1.20 -11.84 -1.62
CA LEU A 77 1.88 -10.75 -2.31
C LEU A 77 1.76 -10.94 -3.83
N ILE A 78 0.70 -10.42 -4.43
CA ILE A 78 0.35 -10.63 -5.84
C ILE A 78 0.53 -9.36 -6.67
N PRO A 79 0.70 -9.46 -8.00
CA PRO A 79 0.57 -8.32 -8.90
C PRO A 79 -0.74 -7.56 -8.68
N ILE A 80 -0.70 -6.23 -8.62
CA ILE A 80 -1.88 -5.37 -8.49
C ILE A 80 -2.84 -5.59 -9.66
N GLY A 81 -2.32 -5.91 -10.86
CA GLY A 81 -3.11 -6.32 -12.03
C GLY A 81 -3.91 -7.61 -11.83
N ALA A 82 -3.53 -8.47 -10.88
CA ALA A 82 -4.26 -9.69 -10.52
C ALA A 82 -5.24 -9.51 -9.33
N ALA A 83 -5.15 -8.42 -8.58
CA ALA A 83 -6.04 -8.13 -7.45
C ALA A 83 -7.53 -8.06 -7.89
N GLU A 84 -8.44 -8.48 -7.04
CA GLU A 84 -9.88 -8.53 -7.32
C GLU A 84 -10.66 -7.66 -6.33
N LEU A 85 -11.88 -7.25 -6.72
CA LEU A 85 -12.76 -6.52 -5.81
C LEU A 85 -13.13 -7.45 -4.63
N GLY A 86 -13.07 -6.92 -3.42
CA GLY A 86 -13.26 -7.69 -2.19
C GLY A 86 -11.99 -8.32 -1.62
N ASP A 87 -10.85 -8.29 -2.33
CA ASP A 87 -9.57 -8.64 -1.70
C ASP A 87 -9.27 -7.66 -0.56
N GLU A 88 -8.75 -8.17 0.55
CA GLU A 88 -8.29 -7.33 1.67
C GLU A 88 -6.83 -6.94 1.46
N VAL A 89 -6.43 -5.71 1.78
CA VAL A 89 -5.07 -5.18 1.70
C VAL A 89 -4.65 -4.56 3.03
N ILE A 90 -3.36 -4.25 3.20
CA ILE A 90 -2.84 -3.60 4.42
C ILE A 90 -2.84 -2.08 4.22
N GLY A 91 -3.67 -1.36 4.96
CA GLY A 91 -3.75 0.10 4.96
C GLY A 91 -2.64 0.80 5.75
N LEU A 92 -2.80 2.11 5.92
CA LEU A 92 -1.79 3.03 6.46
C LEU A 92 -1.43 2.69 7.91
N ASP A 93 -2.44 2.35 8.70
CA ASP A 93 -2.29 2.01 10.12
C ASP A 93 -1.93 0.55 10.36
N GLY A 94 -1.64 -0.20 9.29
CA GLY A 94 -1.38 -1.64 9.34
C GLY A 94 -2.63 -2.51 9.48
N ARG A 95 -3.85 -1.94 9.47
CA ARG A 95 -5.10 -2.71 9.50
C ARG A 95 -5.57 -3.09 8.10
N ARG A 96 -6.56 -3.97 8.04
CA ARG A 96 -7.12 -4.45 6.78
C ARG A 96 -8.09 -3.44 6.17
N GLU A 97 -7.95 -3.22 4.88
CA GLU A 97 -8.89 -2.47 4.04
C GLU A 97 -9.36 -3.33 2.87
N THR A 98 -10.51 -3.05 2.28
CA THR A 98 -11.06 -3.85 1.18
C THR A 98 -10.98 -3.11 -0.14
N ILE A 99 -10.57 -3.79 -1.22
CA ILE A 99 -10.62 -3.24 -2.58
C ILE A 99 -12.07 -3.12 -3.05
N THR A 100 -12.46 -1.90 -3.44
CA THR A 100 -13.82 -1.52 -3.85
C THR A 100 -13.93 -1.26 -5.34
N ASP A 101 -12.88 -0.67 -5.92
CA ASP A 101 -12.80 -0.38 -7.35
C ASP A 101 -11.41 -0.70 -7.90
N LYS A 102 -11.34 -0.96 -9.20
CA LYS A 102 -10.10 -1.26 -9.91
C LYS A 102 -10.16 -0.76 -11.35
N TRP A 103 -9.08 -0.13 -11.80
CA TRP A 103 -8.99 0.49 -13.11
C TRP A 103 -7.66 0.20 -13.78
N PHE A 104 -7.69 0.04 -15.12
CA PHE A 104 -6.50 -0.11 -15.95
C PHE A 104 -6.36 1.10 -16.88
N LYS A 105 -5.12 1.56 -17.05
CA LYS A 105 -4.73 2.62 -17.97
C LYS A 105 -3.38 2.27 -18.61
N SER A 106 -2.96 3.07 -19.57
CA SER A 106 -1.60 3.08 -20.09
C SER A 106 -0.96 4.43 -19.79
N GLY A 107 0.27 4.45 -19.30
CA GLY A 107 0.96 5.69 -18.96
C GLY A 107 2.46 5.51 -18.74
N PRO A 108 3.22 6.62 -18.69
CA PRO A 108 4.62 6.59 -18.29
C PRO A 108 4.74 6.26 -16.80
N THR A 109 5.84 5.63 -16.41
CA THR A 109 6.15 5.33 -15.01
C THR A 109 7.48 5.95 -14.60
N VAL A 110 7.62 6.21 -13.30
CA VAL A 110 8.87 6.52 -12.63
C VAL A 110 9.19 5.42 -11.65
N ARG A 111 10.48 5.16 -11.44
CA ARG A 111 10.96 4.23 -10.44
C ARG A 111 11.49 4.96 -9.20
N ILE A 112 11.11 4.48 -8.02
CA ILE A 112 11.65 4.91 -6.73
C ILE A 112 12.34 3.72 -6.07
N THR A 113 13.58 3.89 -5.61
CA THR A 113 14.35 2.85 -4.91
C THR A 113 14.76 3.34 -3.53
N THR A 114 14.86 2.41 -2.57
CA THR A 114 15.19 2.74 -1.19
C THR A 114 16.39 1.93 -0.70
N GLY A 115 16.98 2.34 0.43
CA GLY A 115 18.08 1.63 1.06
C GLY A 115 17.73 0.21 1.49
N ALA A 116 16.46 -0.03 1.83
CA ALA A 116 15.91 -1.34 2.17
C ALA A 116 15.45 -2.16 0.97
N ALA A 117 15.10 -1.56 -0.18
CA ALA A 117 14.60 -2.31 -1.32
C ALA A 117 15.11 -1.73 -2.64
N LYS A 118 16.05 -2.46 -3.27
CA LYS A 118 16.80 -1.97 -4.43
C LYS A 118 16.11 -2.17 -5.78
N GLU A 119 15.18 -3.12 -5.91
CA GLU A 119 14.43 -3.28 -7.18
C GLU A 119 13.58 -2.05 -7.49
N GLY A 120 13.16 -1.34 -6.45
CA GLY A 120 12.29 -0.20 -6.56
C GLY A 120 10.83 -0.59 -6.75
N ILE A 121 10.01 0.46 -6.75
CA ILE A 121 8.60 0.43 -7.08
C ILE A 121 8.40 1.31 -8.32
N GLU A 122 7.64 0.81 -9.28
CA GLU A 122 7.22 1.54 -10.48
C GLU A 122 5.78 2.06 -10.37
N LEU A 123 5.63 3.36 -10.57
CA LEU A 123 4.35 4.03 -10.45
C LEU A 123 4.28 5.25 -11.37
N THR A 124 3.09 5.75 -11.64
CA THR A 124 2.94 6.96 -12.45
C THR A 124 3.47 8.19 -11.69
N PRO A 125 4.03 9.21 -12.37
CA PRO A 125 4.61 10.38 -11.71
C PRO A 125 3.67 11.13 -10.77
N ASP A 126 2.37 11.07 -11.04
CA ASP A 126 1.25 11.68 -10.33
C ASP A 126 0.69 10.81 -9.19
N HIS A 127 1.12 9.55 -9.06
CA HIS A 127 0.62 8.67 -8.02
C HIS A 127 0.96 9.22 -6.63
N THR A 128 -0.05 9.30 -5.77
CA THR A 128 0.08 9.88 -4.43
C THR A 128 0.83 8.92 -3.51
N CYS A 129 1.96 9.38 -3.01
CA CYS A 129 2.86 8.64 -2.13
C CYS A 129 2.81 9.23 -0.71
N LEU A 130 3.04 8.36 0.28
CA LEU A 130 3.23 8.75 1.67
C LEU A 130 4.70 8.55 2.05
N TYR A 131 5.35 9.62 2.45
CA TYR A 131 6.77 9.60 2.82
C TYR A 131 7.06 10.66 3.88
N VAL A 132 8.21 10.55 4.55
CA VAL A 132 8.69 11.64 5.42
C VAL A 132 9.79 12.37 4.68
N SER A 133 9.60 13.66 4.43
CA SER A 133 10.60 14.47 3.73
C SER A 133 11.93 14.51 4.49
N GLN A 134 13.02 14.71 3.77
CA GLN A 134 14.35 14.86 4.39
C GLN A 134 14.37 15.93 5.49
N GLU A 135 13.72 17.07 5.24
CA GLU A 135 13.65 18.20 6.17
C GLU A 135 12.88 17.82 7.45
N GLU A 136 11.73 17.14 7.28
CA GLU A 136 10.95 16.62 8.40
C GLU A 136 11.75 15.60 9.21
N ALA A 137 12.43 14.67 8.54
CA ALA A 137 13.23 13.64 9.20
C ALA A 137 14.37 14.24 10.03
N LEU A 138 15.09 15.23 9.49
CA LEU A 138 16.17 15.92 10.20
C LEU A 138 15.68 16.74 11.40
N ARG A 139 14.44 17.24 11.35
CA ARG A 139 13.83 18.02 12.42
C ARG A 139 13.26 17.13 13.52
N SER A 140 12.58 16.07 13.12
CA SER A 140 11.61 15.35 13.96
C SER A 140 12.01 13.90 14.25
N ILE A 141 12.92 13.26 13.50
CA ILE A 141 13.35 11.89 13.81
C ILE A 141 14.65 11.95 14.63
N PRO A 142 14.63 11.63 15.95
CA PRO A 142 15.78 11.87 16.82
C PRO A 142 17.09 11.20 16.38
N GLY A 143 17.00 10.06 15.71
CA GLY A 143 18.16 9.33 15.21
C GLY A 143 18.80 9.94 13.95
N VAL A 144 18.07 10.75 13.18
CA VAL A 144 18.50 11.28 11.88
C VAL A 144 19.12 12.66 12.06
N HIS A 145 20.36 12.83 11.59
CA HIS A 145 21.09 14.09 11.74
C HIS A 145 22.12 14.30 10.62
N LEU A 146 22.60 15.53 10.45
CA LEU A 146 23.72 15.83 9.57
C LEU A 146 25.06 15.62 10.30
N ARG A 147 26.06 15.12 9.57
CA ARG A 147 27.44 15.02 10.09
C ARG A 147 28.00 16.41 10.41
N SER A 148 28.63 16.57 11.58
CA SER A 148 29.16 17.86 12.06
C SER A 148 30.45 18.33 11.37
N ALA A 149 31.16 17.48 10.62
CA ALA A 149 32.43 17.81 9.97
C ALA A 149 32.52 17.18 8.56
N GLY A 150 32.64 18.03 7.53
CA GLY A 150 32.73 17.63 6.11
C GLY A 150 31.43 17.87 5.31
N GLU A 151 31.29 17.20 4.16
CA GLU A 151 30.03 17.18 3.39
C GLU A 151 28.85 16.85 4.31
N LYS A 152 27.73 17.59 4.14
CA LYS A 152 26.48 17.49 4.90
C LYS A 152 25.74 16.16 4.62
N ALA A 153 26.41 15.02 4.76
CA ALA A 153 25.81 13.71 4.61
C ALA A 153 24.98 13.37 5.85
N MET A 154 23.77 12.85 5.62
CA MET A 154 22.91 12.35 6.69
C MET A 154 23.52 11.12 7.37
N ARG A 155 23.24 10.99 8.67
CA ARG A 155 23.66 9.88 9.53
C ARG A 155 22.50 9.46 10.44
N PHE A 156 22.59 8.22 10.90
CA PHE A 156 21.66 7.64 11.88
C PHE A 156 22.41 7.30 13.18
N SER A 157 21.84 7.65 14.33
CA SER A 157 22.38 7.28 15.66
C SER A 157 21.26 7.05 16.67
N ARG A 158 21.15 5.81 17.17
CA ARG A 158 20.16 5.42 18.18
C ARG A 158 20.33 6.11 19.55
N LYS A 159 21.50 6.71 19.81
CA LYS A 159 21.83 7.37 21.09
C LYS A 159 21.15 8.72 21.28
N LEU A 160 20.63 9.31 20.20
CA LEU A 160 19.89 10.55 20.22
C LEU A 160 18.40 10.21 20.37
N ARG A 161 17.93 9.95 21.60
CA ARG A 161 16.48 9.86 21.89
C ARG A 161 16.05 11.21 22.47
N ARG A 162 15.46 12.07 21.64
CA ARG A 162 14.67 13.22 22.10
C ARG A 162 13.21 12.77 22.25
N GLU A 163 12.46 13.45 23.11
CA GLU A 163 11.00 13.29 23.25
C GLU A 163 10.33 13.32 21.87
N ASN A 164 9.38 12.40 21.61
CA ASN A 164 8.64 12.24 20.35
C ASN A 164 8.11 13.59 19.84
N PRO A 165 8.74 14.25 18.85
CA PRO A 165 8.03 15.29 18.13
C PRO A 165 7.01 14.61 17.21
N SER A 166 5.89 15.28 16.94
CA SER A 166 4.92 14.83 15.94
C SER A 166 5.60 14.81 14.57
N VAL A 167 6.00 13.63 14.10
CA VAL A 167 6.55 13.45 12.76
C VAL A 167 5.39 13.59 11.77
N HIS A 168 5.51 14.49 10.80
CA HIS A 168 4.49 14.67 9.79
C HIS A 168 4.75 13.75 8.57
N ILE A 169 3.74 13.00 8.15
CA ILE A 169 3.79 12.27 6.87
C ILE A 169 3.45 13.24 5.76
N THR A 170 4.39 13.43 4.83
CA THR A 170 4.15 14.15 3.58
C THR A 170 3.30 13.28 2.67
N VAL A 171 2.20 13.86 2.17
CA VAL A 171 1.35 13.28 1.13
C VAL A 171 1.58 14.10 -0.13
N GLY A 172 2.11 13.48 -1.17
CA GLY A 172 2.48 14.19 -2.40
C GLY A 172 2.68 13.24 -3.57
N PRO A 173 2.75 13.74 -4.81
CA PRO A 173 2.94 12.90 -5.98
C PRO A 173 4.34 12.26 -5.98
N ALA A 174 4.47 11.12 -6.64
CA ALA A 174 5.73 10.40 -6.81
C ALA A 174 6.84 11.26 -7.44
N SER A 175 6.47 12.18 -8.33
CA SER A 175 7.37 13.13 -8.95
C SER A 175 7.99 14.13 -7.98
N ASP A 176 7.48 14.23 -6.75
CA ASP A 176 7.98 15.13 -5.70
C ASP A 176 8.90 14.45 -4.70
N VAL A 177 8.94 13.12 -4.71
CA VAL A 177 9.87 12.32 -3.89
C VAL A 177 11.30 12.60 -4.35
N ARG A 178 12.21 12.80 -3.39
CA ARG A 178 13.62 13.12 -3.62
C ARG A 178 14.53 12.10 -2.92
N GLU A 179 15.77 12.01 -3.39
CA GLU A 179 16.82 11.31 -2.64
C GLU A 179 16.98 11.93 -1.26
N GLY A 180 16.99 11.09 -0.21
CA GLY A 180 17.06 11.54 1.17
C GLY A 180 15.72 11.61 1.91
N ASP A 181 14.59 11.53 1.21
CA ASP A 181 13.28 11.30 1.83
C ASP A 181 13.21 9.88 2.42
N PHE A 182 12.21 9.58 3.23
CA PHE A 182 12.01 8.27 3.85
C PHE A 182 10.71 7.64 3.41
N TRP A 183 10.83 6.48 2.77
CA TRP A 183 9.71 5.61 2.43
C TRP A 183 9.26 4.84 3.67
N LEU A 184 7.95 4.64 3.78
CA LEU A 184 7.31 4.08 4.97
C LEU A 184 6.74 2.70 4.70
N TYR A 185 6.97 1.77 5.62
CA TYR A 185 6.33 0.47 5.64
C TYR A 185 5.61 0.28 6.98
N PRO A 186 4.27 0.15 7.01
CA PRO A 186 3.53 0.08 8.26
C PRO A 186 3.76 -1.27 8.96
N VAL A 187 3.88 -1.23 10.28
CA VAL A 187 3.86 -2.43 11.11
C VAL A 187 2.45 -2.66 11.63
N ILE A 188 1.94 -3.86 11.40
CA ILE A 188 0.62 -4.30 11.87
C ILE A 188 0.57 -4.17 13.41
N PRO A 189 -0.46 -3.53 13.98
CA PRO A 189 -0.60 -3.35 15.43
C PRO A 189 -0.58 -4.68 16.20
N ASP A 190 -0.13 -4.63 17.46
CA ASP A 190 -0.03 -5.82 18.32
C ASP A 190 -1.39 -6.46 18.63
N GLU A 191 -2.46 -5.68 18.62
CA GLU A 191 -3.84 -6.11 18.82
C GLU A 191 -4.44 -6.90 17.64
N GLU A 192 -3.87 -6.75 16.44
CA GLU A 192 -4.27 -7.48 15.23
C GLU A 192 -3.56 -8.84 15.11
N ARG A 193 -2.77 -9.21 16.12
CA ARG A 193 -1.95 -10.42 16.10
C ARG A 193 -2.77 -11.64 16.50
N SER A 194 -2.64 -12.72 15.73
CA SER A 194 -3.39 -13.96 15.96
C SER A 194 -2.60 -15.21 15.62
N ASP A 195 -2.69 -16.21 16.49
CA ASP A 195 -2.18 -17.59 16.31
C ASP A 195 -3.25 -18.53 15.74
N SER A 196 -4.31 -17.99 15.12
CA SER A 196 -5.29 -18.79 14.40
C SER A 196 -4.62 -19.73 13.40
N PRO A 197 -4.94 -21.05 13.42
CA PRO A 197 -4.44 -22.00 12.44
C PRO A 197 -4.78 -21.59 11.00
N LEU A 198 -3.92 -21.95 10.05
CA LEU A 198 -4.22 -21.74 8.64
C LEU A 198 -5.24 -22.80 8.17
N PRO A 199 -6.46 -22.42 7.77
CA PRO A 199 -7.52 -23.38 7.49
C PRO A 199 -7.28 -24.13 6.18
N GLY A 200 -7.81 -25.35 6.07
CA GLY A 200 -7.69 -26.11 4.83
C GLY A 200 -8.74 -27.17 4.58
N GLU A 201 -9.85 -27.18 5.33
CA GLU A 201 -10.96 -28.12 5.12
C GLU A 201 -11.43 -28.17 3.65
N ARG A 202 -11.46 -27.01 2.97
CA ARG A 202 -11.85 -26.90 1.56
C ARG A 202 -10.79 -27.39 0.57
N LEU A 203 -9.55 -27.54 1.01
CA LEU A 203 -8.40 -27.93 0.19
C LEU A 203 -8.23 -29.45 0.14
N ILE A 204 -8.68 -30.14 1.18
CA ILE A 204 -8.38 -31.55 1.36
C ILE A 204 -9.49 -32.41 0.76
N LYS A 205 -9.10 -33.29 -0.17
CA LYS A 205 -10.04 -34.17 -0.85
C LYS A 205 -10.65 -35.20 0.14
N PRO A 206 -11.94 -35.54 -0.02
CA PRO A 206 -12.52 -36.63 0.76
C PRO A 206 -11.81 -37.95 0.42
N TYR A 207 -11.69 -38.84 1.41
CA TYR A 207 -11.14 -40.17 1.16
C TYR A 207 -12.04 -40.92 0.19
N THR A 208 -11.49 -41.31 -0.96
CA THR A 208 -12.20 -42.16 -1.92
C THR A 208 -11.89 -43.64 -1.68
N LYS A 209 -10.65 -43.99 -1.26
CA LYS A 209 -10.19 -45.34 -0.88
C LYS A 209 -8.99 -45.23 0.08
N GLY A 210 -8.71 -46.29 0.87
CA GLY A 210 -7.49 -46.42 1.69
C GLY A 210 -7.70 -46.31 3.21
N PRO A 211 -6.61 -46.49 4.02
CA PRO A 211 -6.67 -46.40 5.47
C PRO A 211 -7.03 -44.99 5.93
N ARG A 212 -7.99 -44.91 6.86
CA ARG A 212 -8.50 -43.65 7.42
C ARG A 212 -7.63 -43.24 8.60
N THR A 213 -6.55 -42.51 8.34
CA THR A 213 -5.83 -41.80 9.40
C THR A 213 -6.61 -40.57 9.85
N ALA A 214 -6.34 -40.08 11.07
CA ALA A 214 -6.85 -38.77 11.50
C ALA A 214 -6.52 -37.71 10.44
N ARG A 215 -7.45 -36.80 10.16
CA ARG A 215 -7.27 -35.76 9.14
C ARG A 215 -6.50 -34.59 9.73
N ILE A 216 -5.66 -33.97 8.92
CA ILE A 216 -5.05 -32.68 9.26
C ILE A 216 -5.80 -31.64 8.44
N THR A 217 -6.69 -30.90 9.07
CA THR A 217 -7.61 -29.95 8.42
C THR A 217 -7.07 -28.54 8.31
N ASP A 218 -6.04 -28.25 9.08
CA ASP A 218 -5.47 -26.93 9.28
C ASP A 218 -3.99 -27.07 9.66
N LEU A 219 -3.24 -25.98 9.53
CA LEU A 219 -1.85 -25.86 9.93
C LEU A 219 -1.78 -25.02 11.22
N PRO A 220 -1.46 -25.63 12.39
CA PRO A 220 -1.39 -24.91 13.66
C PRO A 220 -0.34 -23.80 13.64
N VAL A 221 -0.58 -22.69 14.32
CA VAL A 221 0.39 -21.59 14.41
C VAL A 221 0.93 -21.52 15.83
N ASN A 222 2.19 -21.92 15.99
CA ASN A 222 2.98 -21.75 17.20
C ASN A 222 4.48 -21.68 16.81
N PRO A 223 5.41 -21.33 17.71
CA PRO A 223 6.82 -21.21 17.35
C PRO A 223 7.43 -22.47 16.73
N ARG A 224 6.96 -23.68 17.08
CA ARG A 224 7.51 -24.94 16.56
C ARG A 224 7.05 -25.20 15.14
N THR A 225 5.76 -25.02 14.86
CA THR A 225 5.22 -25.19 13.51
C THR A 225 5.65 -24.06 12.59
N ALA A 226 5.72 -22.82 13.08
CA ALA A 226 6.20 -21.68 12.33
C ALA A 226 7.65 -21.88 11.86
N TRP A 227 8.53 -22.39 12.74
CA TRP A 227 9.88 -22.81 12.35
C TRP A 227 9.87 -23.88 11.26
N LEU A 228 9.03 -24.92 11.39
CA LEU A 228 8.91 -25.96 10.35
C LEU A 228 8.45 -25.37 9.00
N TYR A 229 7.57 -24.36 9.02
CA TYR A 229 7.14 -23.65 7.82
C TYR A 229 8.27 -22.85 7.19
N GLY A 230 9.11 -22.21 8.00
CA GLY A 230 10.35 -21.57 7.54
C GLY A 230 11.27 -22.56 6.84
N VAL A 231 11.53 -23.72 7.46
CA VAL A 231 12.35 -24.79 6.87
C VAL A 231 11.73 -25.36 5.61
N TRP A 232 10.39 -25.45 5.52
CA TRP A 232 9.71 -25.79 4.27
C TRP A 232 9.98 -24.76 3.16
N LEU A 233 9.98 -23.48 3.49
CA LEU A 233 10.24 -22.42 2.51
C LEU A 233 11.66 -22.49 1.95
N ALA A 234 12.63 -22.94 2.75
CA ALA A 234 13.97 -23.22 2.26
C ALA A 234 14.04 -24.57 1.52
N GLU A 235 13.84 -25.67 2.25
CA GLU A 235 14.23 -27.02 1.82
C GLU A 235 13.05 -27.96 1.49
N GLY A 236 11.82 -27.47 1.69
CA GLY A 236 10.59 -28.24 1.46
C GLY A 236 10.25 -28.47 -0.01
N SER A 237 9.73 -29.65 -0.32
CA SER A 237 9.16 -29.99 -1.63
C SER A 237 8.03 -31.03 -1.54
N LEU A 238 7.14 -31.00 -2.52
CA LEU A 238 6.07 -31.98 -2.65
C LEU A 238 6.55 -33.20 -3.43
N TYR A 239 6.04 -34.38 -3.06
CA TYR A 239 6.10 -35.58 -3.89
C TYR A 239 4.72 -36.25 -3.95
N ARG A 240 4.61 -37.31 -4.75
CA ARG A 240 3.34 -38.03 -4.91
C ARG A 240 2.86 -38.59 -3.57
N GLY A 241 1.86 -37.93 -2.97
CA GLY A 241 1.21 -38.36 -1.74
C GLY A 241 1.83 -37.86 -0.44
N GLY A 242 2.74 -36.88 -0.49
CA GLY A 242 3.37 -36.36 0.73
C GLY A 242 4.24 -35.13 0.56
N VAL A 243 4.91 -34.79 1.66
CA VAL A 243 5.84 -33.67 1.81
C VAL A 243 7.22 -34.19 2.19
N LYS A 244 8.27 -33.58 1.64
CA LYS A 244 9.64 -33.93 2.01
C LYS A 244 10.50 -32.68 2.20
N TRP A 245 11.55 -32.81 3.00
CA TRP A 245 12.62 -31.84 3.16
C TRP A 245 13.95 -32.50 2.78
N SER A 246 14.82 -31.76 2.12
CA SER A 246 16.12 -32.24 1.65
C SER A 246 17.23 -31.38 2.25
N PHE A 247 18.17 -32.00 2.94
CA PHE A 247 19.25 -31.33 3.67
C PHE A 247 20.61 -31.88 3.27
N GLY A 248 21.68 -31.17 3.65
CA GLY A 248 23.04 -31.71 3.64
C GLY A 248 23.20 -32.85 4.64
N ALA A 249 24.08 -33.82 4.35
CA ALA A 249 24.29 -34.96 5.26
C ALA A 249 24.89 -34.56 6.62
N HIS A 250 25.50 -33.37 6.71
CA HIS A 250 26.07 -32.82 7.94
C HIS A 250 25.02 -32.18 8.87
N GLU A 251 23.79 -32.01 8.39
CA GLU A 251 22.67 -31.40 9.14
C GLU A 251 21.74 -32.45 9.74
N GLU A 252 22.14 -33.74 9.67
CA GLU A 252 21.36 -34.89 10.12
C GLU A 252 21.07 -34.82 11.63
N ASP A 253 22.02 -34.38 12.45
CA ASP A 253 21.89 -34.35 13.91
C ASP A 253 21.25 -33.06 14.45
N SER A 254 20.81 -32.15 13.58
CA SER A 254 20.20 -30.87 13.96
C SER A 254 18.82 -30.67 13.34
N LEU A 255 18.74 -30.31 12.05
CA LEU A 255 17.50 -29.91 11.38
C LEU A 255 16.57 -31.11 11.16
N VAL A 256 17.14 -32.24 10.74
CA VAL A 256 16.40 -33.45 10.40
C VAL A 256 15.62 -34.00 11.59
N GLU A 257 16.27 -34.20 12.74
CA GLU A 257 15.61 -34.71 13.94
C GLU A 257 14.54 -33.74 14.46
N ARG A 258 14.79 -32.42 14.39
CA ARG A 258 13.80 -31.41 14.78
C ARG A 258 12.57 -31.42 13.86
N VAL A 259 12.73 -31.59 12.55
CA VAL A 259 11.60 -31.72 11.61
C VAL A 259 10.76 -32.96 11.94
N ILE A 260 11.40 -34.11 12.20
CA ILE A 260 10.71 -35.35 12.58
C ILE A 260 9.92 -35.15 13.87
N GLN A 261 10.53 -34.54 14.87
CA GLN A 261 9.89 -34.26 16.16
C GLN A 261 8.66 -33.37 16.00
N VAL A 262 8.76 -32.27 15.25
CA VAL A 262 7.62 -31.37 15.03
C VAL A 262 6.49 -32.07 14.26
N LEU A 263 6.81 -32.90 13.26
CA LEU A 263 5.81 -33.67 12.51
C LEU A 263 5.05 -34.68 13.39
N ASP A 264 5.75 -35.35 14.31
CA ASP A 264 5.13 -36.30 15.22
C ASP A 264 4.26 -35.57 16.27
N GLU A 265 4.83 -34.58 16.95
CA GLU A 265 4.18 -33.93 18.10
C GLU A 265 3.07 -32.96 17.71
N GLU A 266 3.23 -32.18 16.63
CA GLU A 266 2.24 -31.16 16.22
C GLU A 266 1.20 -31.70 15.24
N PHE A 267 1.54 -32.74 14.46
CA PHE A 267 0.67 -33.27 13.40
C PHE A 267 0.29 -34.75 13.58
N GLY A 268 0.87 -35.45 14.56
CA GLY A 268 0.65 -36.89 14.75
C GLY A 268 1.13 -37.71 13.56
N ARG A 269 2.19 -37.26 12.87
CA ARG A 269 2.71 -37.90 11.66
C ARG A 269 4.14 -38.41 11.83
N VAL A 270 4.27 -39.72 11.69
CA VAL A 270 5.56 -40.37 11.56
C VAL A 270 6.19 -40.01 10.22
N ALA A 271 7.40 -39.46 10.27
CA ALA A 271 8.23 -39.17 9.10
C ALA A 271 9.37 -40.19 8.98
N THR A 272 9.76 -40.48 7.75
CA THR A 272 10.86 -41.40 7.44
C THR A 272 12.11 -40.61 7.06
N LYS A 273 13.23 -40.91 7.72
CA LYS A 273 14.55 -40.39 7.39
C LYS A 273 15.24 -41.26 6.33
N PHE A 274 15.82 -40.62 5.31
CA PHE A 274 16.64 -41.25 4.28
C PHE A 274 18.01 -40.57 4.20
N SER A 275 19.08 -41.23 4.66
CA SER A 275 20.44 -40.68 4.62
C SER A 275 21.25 -41.32 3.49
N ARG A 276 21.88 -40.49 2.65
CA ARG A 276 22.78 -40.87 1.54
C ARG A 276 24.08 -40.06 1.65
N ARG A 277 24.93 -40.43 2.61
CA ARG A 277 26.18 -39.72 2.93
C ARG A 277 27.12 -39.53 1.73
N GLU A 278 27.17 -40.51 0.83
CA GLU A 278 27.98 -40.46 -0.40
C GLU A 278 27.57 -39.32 -1.36
N ARG A 279 26.32 -38.84 -1.28
CA ARG A 279 25.78 -37.74 -2.08
C ARG A 279 25.59 -36.46 -1.27
N ASN A 280 26.10 -36.41 -0.04
CA ASN A 280 25.86 -35.32 0.93
C ASN A 280 24.37 -34.95 1.06
N LEU A 281 23.48 -35.96 1.11
CA LEU A 281 22.03 -35.75 1.14
C LEU A 281 21.40 -36.50 2.32
N CYS A 282 20.57 -35.81 3.09
CA CYS A 282 19.65 -36.40 4.06
C CYS A 282 18.23 -35.88 3.76
N GLU A 283 17.25 -36.78 3.64
CA GLU A 283 15.87 -36.39 3.37
C GLU A 283 14.94 -36.86 4.50
N VAL A 284 13.97 -36.03 4.85
CA VAL A 284 12.84 -36.40 5.72
C VAL A 284 11.59 -36.41 4.86
N ALA A 285 10.88 -37.53 4.79
CA ALA A 285 9.64 -37.65 4.04
C ALA A 285 8.47 -38.04 4.95
N CYS A 286 7.37 -37.29 4.86
CA CYS A 286 6.11 -37.59 5.54
C CYS A 286 5.03 -37.87 4.49
N SER A 287 4.49 -39.09 4.49
CA SER A 287 3.41 -39.50 3.57
C SER A 287 2.06 -39.02 4.10
N SER A 288 1.68 -37.81 3.74
CA SER A 288 0.39 -37.20 4.08
C SER A 288 -0.13 -36.36 2.92
N THR A 289 -1.24 -36.79 2.31
CA THR A 289 -1.94 -36.02 1.27
C THR A 289 -2.50 -34.72 1.79
N ASP A 290 -2.87 -34.69 3.07
CA ASP A 290 -3.43 -33.52 3.75
C ASP A 290 -2.35 -32.45 3.87
N LEU A 291 -1.18 -32.80 4.42
CA LEU A 291 -0.04 -31.88 4.49
C LEU A 291 0.43 -31.46 3.11
N SER A 292 0.45 -32.37 2.13
CA SER A 292 0.80 -32.03 0.75
C SER A 292 -0.11 -30.94 0.17
N ALA A 293 -1.43 -31.04 0.40
CA ALA A 293 -2.39 -30.03 -0.03
C ALA A 293 -2.21 -28.71 0.73
N LEU A 294 -2.07 -28.77 2.06
CA LEU A 294 -1.94 -27.61 2.93
C LEU A 294 -0.66 -26.81 2.66
N PHE A 295 0.51 -27.47 2.65
CA PHE A 295 1.79 -26.81 2.38
C PHE A 295 1.85 -26.25 0.96
N GLY A 296 1.37 -27.01 -0.04
CA GLY A 296 1.29 -26.53 -1.41
C GLY A 296 0.38 -25.31 -1.58
N HIS A 297 -0.73 -25.26 -0.83
CA HIS A 297 -1.65 -24.13 -0.87
C HIS A 297 -1.12 -22.91 -0.10
N TRP A 298 -0.65 -23.06 1.13
CA TRP A 298 -0.30 -21.91 1.97
C TRP A 298 1.10 -21.35 1.67
N PHE A 299 2.07 -22.24 1.46
CA PHE A 299 3.48 -21.86 1.30
C PHE A 299 4.00 -22.04 -0.12
N GLY A 300 3.21 -22.67 -1.01
CA GLY A 300 3.61 -22.94 -2.38
C GLY A 300 4.53 -24.15 -2.54
N SER A 301 4.83 -24.48 -3.79
CA SER A 301 5.67 -25.62 -4.15
C SER A 301 6.53 -25.32 -5.36
N GLY A 302 7.77 -25.82 -5.35
CA GLY A 302 8.77 -25.46 -6.35
C GLY A 302 9.39 -24.10 -6.04
N CYS A 303 10.68 -23.93 -6.36
CA CYS A 303 11.46 -22.78 -5.90
C CYS A 303 10.94 -21.41 -6.37
N GLU A 304 10.16 -21.34 -7.45
CA GLU A 304 9.61 -20.09 -8.00
C GLU A 304 8.27 -19.67 -7.37
N TYR A 305 7.50 -20.62 -6.80
CA TYR A 305 6.13 -20.37 -6.34
C TYR A 305 5.99 -20.43 -4.82
N LYS A 306 7.10 -20.66 -4.11
CA LYS A 306 7.12 -20.54 -2.64
C LYS A 306 6.82 -19.10 -2.23
N ARG A 307 6.10 -18.92 -1.14
CA ARG A 307 5.61 -17.61 -0.67
C ARG A 307 5.27 -17.61 0.81
N ILE A 308 5.19 -16.40 1.38
CA ILE A 308 4.64 -16.16 2.71
C ILE A 308 3.14 -15.90 2.60
N PRO A 309 2.28 -16.64 3.33
CA PRO A 309 0.85 -16.35 3.35
C PRO A 309 0.58 -15.02 4.06
N PHE A 310 -0.50 -14.34 3.67
CA PHE A 310 -0.87 -13.04 4.22
C PHE A 310 -1.05 -13.08 5.75
N GLU A 311 -1.64 -14.17 6.23
CA GLU A 311 -1.91 -14.47 7.63
C GLU A 311 -0.64 -14.47 8.48
N ALA A 312 0.50 -14.91 7.93
CA ALA A 312 1.76 -14.93 8.66
C ALA A 312 2.26 -13.53 9.03
N LEU A 313 1.86 -12.50 8.29
CA LEU A 313 2.17 -11.12 8.66
C LEU A 313 1.42 -10.67 9.92
N ASN A 314 0.32 -11.33 10.29
CA ASN A 314 -0.45 -11.11 11.51
C ASN A 314 -0.11 -12.09 12.63
N TRP A 315 0.77 -13.06 12.45
CA TRP A 315 1.11 -13.98 13.55
C TRP A 315 1.77 -13.26 14.73
N PRO A 316 1.70 -13.83 15.95
CA PRO A 316 2.49 -13.34 17.09
C PRO A 316 3.96 -13.26 16.71
N ARG A 317 4.66 -12.24 17.21
CA ARG A 317 6.07 -11.99 16.85
C ARG A 317 6.97 -13.20 17.05
N GLU A 318 6.78 -13.96 18.12
CA GLU A 318 7.54 -15.19 18.38
C GLU A 318 7.37 -16.26 17.29
N CYS A 319 6.21 -16.34 16.65
CA CYS A 319 5.97 -17.22 15.51
C CYS A 319 6.61 -16.66 14.23
N GLN A 320 6.60 -15.33 14.05
CA GLN A 320 7.26 -14.67 12.93
C GLN A 320 8.78 -14.86 12.99
N ASP A 321 9.37 -14.61 14.17
CA ASP A 321 10.78 -14.86 14.47
C ASP A 321 11.12 -16.33 14.21
N ALA A 322 10.32 -17.26 14.72
CA ALA A 322 10.57 -18.68 14.51
C ALA A 322 10.50 -19.11 13.04
N LEU A 323 9.56 -18.56 12.24
CA LEU A 323 9.51 -18.81 10.79
C LEU A 323 10.75 -18.26 10.10
N ILE A 324 11.16 -17.03 10.42
CA ILE A 324 12.38 -16.42 9.89
C ILE A 324 13.58 -17.30 10.22
N ASP A 325 13.72 -17.71 11.49
CA ASP A 325 14.80 -18.60 11.94
C ASP A 325 14.80 -19.92 11.17
N GLY A 326 13.65 -20.55 10.98
CA GLY A 326 13.55 -21.79 10.20
C GLY A 326 13.95 -21.62 8.74
N TYR A 327 13.62 -20.48 8.13
CA TYR A 327 14.04 -20.17 6.76
C TYR A 327 15.55 -19.92 6.68
N ILE A 328 16.13 -19.21 7.65
CA ILE A 328 17.57 -18.97 7.77
C ILE A 328 18.34 -20.26 8.08
N ASP A 329 17.79 -21.14 8.90
CA ASP A 329 18.40 -22.43 9.22
C ASP A 329 18.57 -23.30 7.96
N GLY A 330 17.68 -23.17 6.97
CA GLY A 330 17.80 -23.88 5.69
C GLY A 330 18.64 -23.14 4.64
N ASP A 331 18.26 -21.92 4.27
CA ASP A 331 18.85 -21.18 3.12
C ASP A 331 19.77 -20.02 3.54
N GLY A 332 19.96 -19.82 4.84
CA GLY A 332 20.66 -18.68 5.40
C GLY A 332 22.18 -18.85 5.45
N TYR A 333 22.88 -17.74 5.30
CA TYR A 333 24.32 -17.66 5.58
C TYR A 333 24.65 -16.35 6.31
N PHE A 334 25.62 -16.43 7.22
CA PHE A 334 26.07 -15.29 8.01
C PHE A 334 27.43 -14.79 7.52
N SER A 335 27.54 -13.49 7.28
CA SER A 335 28.81 -12.85 6.93
C SER A 335 28.83 -11.40 7.42
N ASN A 336 29.93 -11.00 8.05
CA ASN A 336 30.17 -9.61 8.48
C ASN A 336 29.02 -8.98 9.30
N GLY A 337 28.35 -9.75 10.17
CA GLY A 337 27.25 -9.23 10.99
C GLY A 337 25.92 -9.06 10.24
N ILE A 338 25.79 -9.70 9.09
CA ILE A 338 24.57 -9.72 8.26
C ILE A 338 24.21 -11.18 8.00
N THR A 339 22.97 -11.53 8.33
CA THR A 339 22.37 -12.82 7.95
C THR A 339 21.66 -12.62 6.61
N SER A 340 21.94 -13.46 5.63
CA SER A 340 21.36 -13.35 4.29
C SER A 340 20.79 -14.68 3.83
N ALA A 341 19.70 -14.64 3.08
CA ALA A 341 19.14 -15.81 2.40
C ALA A 341 18.77 -15.42 0.97
N ALA A 342 18.88 -16.38 0.05
CA ALA A 342 18.67 -16.16 -1.38
C ALA A 342 17.53 -17.03 -1.90
N SER A 343 16.71 -16.49 -2.80
CA SER A 343 15.66 -17.27 -3.48
C SER A 343 15.51 -16.83 -4.93
N VAL A 344 14.95 -17.69 -5.76
CA VAL A 344 14.49 -17.32 -7.11
C VAL A 344 13.04 -16.83 -7.10
N SER A 345 12.28 -17.09 -6.03
CA SER A 345 10.95 -16.54 -5.83
C SER A 345 11.03 -15.12 -5.29
N GLU A 346 10.67 -14.15 -6.12
CA GLU A 346 10.51 -12.75 -5.69
C GLU A 346 9.47 -12.62 -4.58
N GLU A 347 8.39 -13.38 -4.68
CA GLU A 347 7.28 -13.37 -3.73
C GLU A 347 7.71 -13.86 -2.35
N LEU A 348 8.51 -14.93 -2.30
CA LEU A 348 9.09 -15.40 -1.05
C LEU A 348 10.06 -14.37 -0.46
N THR A 349 10.97 -13.82 -1.27
CA THR A 349 11.97 -12.89 -0.74
C THR A 349 11.34 -11.62 -0.19
N TYR A 350 10.36 -11.04 -0.88
CA TYR A 350 9.61 -9.90 -0.36
C TYR A 350 8.64 -10.29 0.76
N GLY A 351 8.16 -11.53 0.77
CA GLY A 351 7.45 -12.14 1.90
C GLY A 351 8.28 -12.14 3.18
N ILE A 352 9.51 -12.66 3.12
CA ILE A 352 10.44 -12.69 4.26
C ILE A 352 10.86 -11.26 4.64
N PHE A 353 11.10 -10.39 3.66
CA PHE A 353 11.38 -8.97 3.94
C PHE A 353 10.25 -8.30 4.74
N ALA A 354 8.99 -8.49 4.33
CA ALA A 354 7.85 -7.97 5.06
C ALA A 354 7.73 -8.60 6.44
N LEU A 355 7.93 -9.92 6.56
CA LEU A 355 7.88 -10.65 7.82
C LEU A 355 8.94 -10.15 8.82
N CYS A 356 10.17 -9.87 8.35
CA CYS A 356 11.21 -9.23 9.15
C CYS A 356 10.77 -7.87 9.67
N ILE A 357 10.13 -7.04 8.84
CA ILE A 357 9.58 -5.74 9.27
C ILE A 357 8.52 -5.93 10.36
N GLN A 358 7.59 -6.87 10.17
CA GLN A 358 6.55 -7.18 11.15
C GLN A 358 7.13 -7.69 12.48
N ALA A 359 8.19 -8.49 12.41
CA ALA A 359 8.96 -8.99 13.56
C ALA A 359 9.90 -7.94 14.19
N ARG A 360 9.88 -6.68 13.74
CA ARG A 360 10.75 -5.59 14.20
C ARG A 360 12.24 -5.83 13.97
N GLN A 361 12.57 -6.62 12.96
CA GLN A 361 13.94 -6.85 12.52
C GLN A 361 14.29 -5.88 11.38
N VAL A 362 15.50 -5.34 11.44
CA VAL A 362 15.99 -4.46 10.37
C VAL A 362 16.44 -5.30 9.20
N CYS A 363 15.90 -5.03 8.02
CA CYS A 363 16.24 -5.82 6.84
C CYS A 363 16.41 -4.98 5.57
N SER A 364 16.95 -5.62 4.54
CA SER A 364 16.95 -5.09 3.18
C SER A 364 16.80 -6.21 2.15
N SER A 365 16.36 -5.87 0.94
CA SER A 365 16.18 -6.76 -0.19
C SER A 365 17.00 -6.24 -1.38
N THR A 366 17.70 -7.16 -2.05
CA THR A 366 18.46 -6.89 -3.27
C THR A 366 18.22 -7.99 -4.30
N SER A 367 18.61 -7.76 -5.55
CA SER A 367 18.59 -8.80 -6.58
C SER A 367 19.88 -8.85 -7.37
N LEU A 368 20.16 -10.03 -7.93
CA LEU A 368 21.18 -10.25 -8.95
C LEU A 368 20.47 -10.63 -10.24
N ALA A 369 20.74 -9.86 -11.30
CA ALA A 369 20.23 -10.15 -12.64
C ALA A 369 20.70 -11.53 -13.13
N ALA A 370 19.89 -12.14 -13.99
CA ALA A 370 20.27 -13.39 -14.64
C ALA A 370 21.58 -13.21 -15.43
N ARG A 371 22.48 -14.19 -15.35
CA ARG A 371 23.80 -14.11 -15.98
C ARG A 371 24.33 -15.47 -16.39
N MET A 372 25.15 -15.48 -17.42
CA MET A 372 25.99 -16.64 -17.73
C MET A 372 27.18 -16.65 -16.78
N GLY A 373 27.42 -17.76 -16.09
CA GLY A 373 28.62 -17.91 -15.28
C GLY A 373 29.87 -18.16 -16.10
N ASN A 374 31.03 -17.96 -15.47
CA ASN A 374 32.33 -18.28 -16.06
C ASN A 374 32.50 -19.79 -16.33
N ASP A 375 31.69 -20.62 -15.69
CA ASP A 375 31.57 -22.07 -15.87
C ASP A 375 30.62 -22.48 -17.01
N GLY A 376 30.06 -21.52 -17.75
CA GLY A 376 29.07 -21.77 -18.79
C GLY A 376 27.67 -22.12 -18.28
N VAL A 377 27.44 -22.05 -16.97
CA VAL A 377 26.13 -22.35 -16.35
C VAL A 377 25.29 -21.08 -16.30
N TYR A 378 24.12 -21.12 -16.93
CA TYR A 378 23.13 -20.05 -16.86
C TYR A 378 22.52 -19.98 -15.47
N ARG A 379 22.68 -18.82 -14.81
CA ARG A 379 22.10 -18.53 -13.50
C ARG A 379 20.90 -17.62 -13.69
N ARG A 380 19.75 -18.03 -13.14
CA ARG A 380 18.51 -17.24 -13.14
C ARG A 380 18.68 -15.98 -12.29
N LYS A 381 17.75 -15.03 -12.46
CA LYS A 381 17.62 -13.90 -11.54
C LYS A 381 17.38 -14.44 -10.13
N CYS A 382 18.07 -13.86 -9.14
CA CYS A 382 17.99 -14.29 -7.76
C CYS A 382 17.82 -13.08 -6.86
N TYR A 383 17.00 -13.21 -5.84
CA TYR A 383 16.69 -12.18 -4.87
C TYR A 383 17.30 -12.57 -3.52
N TYR A 384 17.73 -11.57 -2.77
CA TYR A 384 18.36 -11.73 -1.47
C TYR A 384 17.61 -10.91 -0.45
N VAL A 385 17.31 -11.51 0.70
CA VAL A 385 16.96 -10.78 1.92
C VAL A 385 18.19 -10.75 2.83
N HIS A 386 18.45 -9.60 3.42
CA HIS A 386 19.54 -9.36 4.35
C HIS A 386 18.97 -8.84 5.67
N ILE A 387 19.10 -9.62 6.73
CA ILE A 387 18.76 -9.23 8.10
C ILE A 387 20.00 -8.57 8.72
N LEU A 388 19.84 -7.32 9.14
CA LEU A 388 20.90 -6.44 9.58
C LEU A 388 20.97 -6.42 11.11
N SER A 389 22.17 -6.50 11.67
CA SER A 389 22.37 -6.47 13.13
C SER A 389 22.06 -5.12 13.78
N LYS A 390 21.95 -4.03 13.01
CA LYS A 390 21.76 -2.66 13.53
C LYS A 390 20.96 -1.80 12.58
N GLU A 391 20.13 -0.94 13.16
CA GLU A 391 19.44 0.14 12.46
C GLU A 391 20.41 1.12 11.80
N SER A 392 20.00 1.66 10.66
CA SER A 392 20.73 2.66 9.91
C SER A 392 19.76 3.44 9.02
N LEU A 393 20.24 4.39 8.22
CA LEU A 393 19.38 5.06 7.22
C LEU A 393 18.76 4.09 6.20
N LYS A 394 19.36 2.90 6.00
CA LYS A 394 18.76 1.86 5.15
C LYS A 394 17.46 1.29 5.74
N GLY A 395 17.27 1.39 7.05
CA GLY A 395 16.19 0.73 7.76
C GLY A 395 16.26 1.03 9.25
N PHE A 396 15.22 1.64 9.79
CA PHE A 396 15.00 1.83 11.22
C PHE A 396 13.51 1.94 11.53
N PHE A 397 13.13 1.74 12.78
CA PHE A 397 11.74 1.89 13.20
C PHE A 397 11.50 3.22 13.90
N ALA A 398 10.39 3.89 13.58
CA ALA A 398 9.91 5.05 14.31
C ALA A 398 8.38 5.04 14.38
N ASN A 399 7.86 5.62 15.45
CA ASN A 399 6.42 5.75 15.67
C ASN A 399 5.92 7.08 15.09
N ILE A 400 4.81 7.03 14.37
CA ILE A 400 4.08 8.20 13.89
C ILE A 400 2.62 8.02 14.28
N ASP A 401 2.11 8.91 15.13
CA ASP A 401 0.72 8.93 15.59
C ASP A 401 0.20 7.58 16.12
N GLY A 402 1.04 6.83 16.84
CA GLY A 402 0.68 5.55 17.43
C GLY A 402 0.88 4.34 16.51
N VAL A 403 1.25 4.55 15.25
CA VAL A 403 1.59 3.49 14.30
C VAL A 403 3.10 3.43 14.15
N ASP A 404 3.67 2.23 14.24
CA ASP A 404 5.09 2.05 13.98
C ASP A 404 5.34 1.81 12.49
N TYR A 405 6.29 2.56 11.94
CA TYR A 405 6.73 2.42 10.57
C TYR A 405 8.18 1.97 10.54
N PHE A 406 8.49 1.12 9.57
CA PHE A 406 9.85 0.90 9.12
C PHE A 406 10.18 1.96 8.06
N HIS A 407 11.16 2.80 8.39
CA HIS A 407 11.64 3.89 7.55
C HIS A 407 12.85 3.43 6.76
N SER A 408 12.81 3.66 5.45
CA SER A 408 13.96 3.44 4.57
C SER A 408 14.21 4.66 3.72
N ILE A 409 15.45 5.16 3.74
CA ILE A 409 15.88 6.30 2.92
C ILE A 409 15.68 6.01 1.44
N VAL A 410 15.12 6.97 0.70
CA VAL A 410 15.05 6.98 -0.75
C VAL A 410 16.46 7.21 -1.28
N GLN A 411 16.94 6.27 -2.10
CA GLN A 411 18.28 6.32 -2.70
C GLN A 411 18.27 6.88 -4.11
N ARG A 412 17.18 6.68 -4.85
CA ARG A 412 16.95 7.24 -6.19
C ARG A 412 15.46 7.43 -6.41
N ALA A 413 15.08 8.53 -7.03
CA ALA A 413 13.71 8.82 -7.46
C ALA A 413 13.73 9.46 -8.87
N GLY A 414 12.76 9.09 -9.71
CA GLY A 414 12.54 9.77 -11.00
C GLY A 414 13.25 9.17 -12.21
N GLU A 415 13.70 7.91 -12.17
CA GLU A 415 14.11 7.20 -13.39
C GLU A 415 12.85 6.89 -14.23
N ALA A 416 12.56 7.74 -15.22
CA ALA A 416 11.37 7.62 -16.06
C ALA A 416 11.52 6.52 -17.11
N ARG A 417 10.46 5.74 -17.31
CA ARG A 417 10.25 4.94 -18.52
C ARG A 417 9.23 5.66 -19.39
N ASP A 418 9.69 6.16 -20.53
CA ASP A 418 8.85 6.85 -21.53
C ASP A 418 7.94 5.87 -22.32
N GLU A 419 8.16 4.57 -22.19
CA GLU A 419 7.31 3.56 -22.81
C GLU A 419 5.97 3.44 -22.08
N SER A 420 4.88 3.62 -22.83
CA SER A 420 3.51 3.49 -22.34
C SER A 420 3.30 2.08 -21.77
N THR A 421 3.20 1.98 -20.45
CA THR A 421 3.10 0.73 -19.71
C THR A 421 1.68 0.57 -19.16
N THR A 422 1.19 -0.67 -19.04
CA THR A 422 -0.10 -0.91 -18.38
C THR A 422 0.02 -0.62 -16.90
N VAL A 423 -0.80 0.30 -16.42
CA VAL A 423 -0.82 0.74 -15.02
C VAL A 423 -2.20 0.52 -14.42
N VAL A 424 -2.24 0.27 -13.12
CA VAL A 424 -3.43 -0.12 -12.37
C VAL A 424 -3.61 0.79 -11.17
N ASP A 425 -4.84 1.24 -10.96
CA ASP A 425 -5.27 1.91 -9.74
C ASP A 425 -6.35 1.08 -9.06
N ILE A 426 -6.35 1.08 -7.74
CA ILE A 426 -7.34 0.41 -6.90
C ILE A 426 -7.86 1.38 -5.85
N THR A 427 -9.15 1.35 -5.58
CA THR A 427 -9.75 2.09 -4.47
C THR A 427 -9.97 1.14 -3.30
N THR A 428 -9.56 1.55 -2.10
CA THR A 428 -9.76 0.78 -0.87
C THR A 428 -10.70 1.51 0.08
N THR A 429 -11.36 0.78 0.97
CA THR A 429 -12.12 1.36 2.11
C THR A 429 -11.17 2.01 3.12
N GLY A 430 -11.66 2.86 4.02
CA GLY A 430 -10.85 3.27 5.20
C GLY A 430 -9.89 4.41 4.90
N SER A 431 -8.58 4.21 5.10
CA SER A 431 -7.57 5.26 4.87
C SER A 431 -7.26 5.46 3.39
N HIS A 432 -7.80 4.61 2.51
CA HIS A 432 -7.59 4.68 1.06
C HIS A 432 -6.13 4.49 0.67
N THR A 433 -5.43 3.64 1.42
CA THR A 433 -4.03 3.28 1.18
C THR A 433 -3.88 1.78 1.12
N PHE A 434 -2.76 1.33 0.57
CA PHE A 434 -2.42 -0.07 0.56
C PHE A 434 -0.91 -0.27 0.57
N THR A 435 -0.48 -1.41 1.09
CA THR A 435 0.95 -1.74 1.22
C THR A 435 1.42 -2.57 0.04
N THR A 436 2.44 -2.05 -0.64
CA THR A 436 3.16 -2.70 -1.74
C THR A 436 4.29 -3.59 -1.20
N LYS A 437 5.04 -4.25 -2.09
CA LYS A 437 6.28 -4.95 -1.71
C LYS A 437 7.33 -4.06 -1.02
N MET A 438 7.24 -2.74 -1.18
CA MET A 438 8.21 -1.76 -0.64
C MET A 438 7.69 -0.86 0.47
N GLY A 439 6.38 -0.77 0.67
CA GLY A 439 5.79 0.13 1.65
C GLY A 439 4.40 0.62 1.26
N VAL A 440 3.83 1.47 2.11
CA VAL A 440 2.48 2.01 1.90
C VAL A 440 2.46 3.01 0.75
N THR A 441 1.36 3.02 0.02
CA THR A 441 1.05 4.03 -0.99
C THR A 441 -0.43 4.42 -0.91
N HIS A 442 -0.79 5.56 -1.50
CA HIS A 442 -2.15 6.09 -1.49
C HIS A 442 -2.82 5.86 -2.85
N ASN A 443 -4.14 5.68 -2.88
CA ASN A 443 -4.90 5.71 -4.13
C ASN A 443 -5.39 7.12 -4.46
N CYS A 444 -5.68 7.44 -5.72
CA CYS A 444 -6.35 8.71 -5.99
C CYS A 444 -7.86 8.56 -5.82
N GLN A 445 -8.44 9.17 -4.78
CA GLN A 445 -9.89 9.07 -4.51
C GLN A 445 -10.76 9.97 -5.39
N ARG A 446 -10.17 10.76 -6.28
CA ARG A 446 -10.89 11.79 -7.03
C ARG A 446 -11.54 11.18 -8.26
N GLY A 447 -12.76 10.73 -8.11
CA GLY A 447 -13.61 10.28 -9.21
C GLY A 447 -15.09 10.46 -8.89
N GLY A 448 -15.90 10.68 -9.92
CA GLY A 448 -17.31 11.00 -9.77
C GLY A 448 -18.04 11.31 -11.06
N ASP A 449 -19.34 11.59 -10.93
CA ASP A 449 -20.15 12.17 -11.99
C ASP A 449 -19.94 13.69 -12.08
N ALA A 450 -20.60 14.34 -13.05
CA ALA A 450 -20.52 15.79 -13.23
C ALA A 450 -21.01 16.58 -11.99
N ILE A 451 -21.93 16.01 -11.19
CA ILE A 451 -22.43 16.64 -9.96
C ILE A 451 -21.30 16.68 -8.93
N LYS A 452 -20.66 15.53 -8.65
CA LYS A 452 -19.54 15.44 -7.71
C LYS A 452 -18.38 16.35 -8.13
N LEU A 453 -18.06 16.41 -9.42
CA LEU A 453 -17.01 17.30 -9.93
C LEU A 453 -17.26 18.77 -9.57
N LEU A 454 -18.50 19.24 -9.75
CA LEU A 454 -18.88 20.61 -9.42
C LEU A 454 -18.91 20.87 -7.92
N MET A 455 -19.38 19.90 -7.14
CA MET A 455 -19.34 19.99 -5.68
C MET A 455 -17.91 20.18 -5.21
N ASP A 456 -16.97 19.38 -5.71
CA ASP A 456 -15.60 19.42 -5.22
C ASP A 456 -14.81 20.64 -5.75
N LEU A 457 -15.00 21.04 -7.02
CA LEU A 457 -14.20 22.11 -7.65
C LEU A 457 -14.81 23.51 -7.57
N LYS A 458 -16.13 23.62 -7.36
CA LYS A 458 -16.81 24.92 -7.14
C LYS A 458 -17.32 25.09 -5.72
N SER A 459 -17.09 24.11 -4.84
CA SER A 459 -17.59 24.10 -3.46
C SER A 459 -19.12 24.30 -3.38
N LEU A 460 -19.85 23.78 -4.38
CA LEU A 460 -21.31 23.84 -4.42
C LEU A 460 -21.90 22.75 -3.53
N ASP A 461 -23.04 23.03 -2.90
CA ASP A 461 -23.83 21.96 -2.29
C ASP A 461 -24.50 21.08 -3.36
N PHE A 462 -25.01 19.91 -2.97
CA PHE A 462 -25.63 18.97 -3.91
C PHE A 462 -26.79 19.60 -4.71
N ALA A 463 -27.65 20.41 -4.07
CA ALA A 463 -28.79 21.02 -4.74
C ALA A 463 -28.35 22.13 -5.70
N GLU A 464 -27.32 22.89 -5.35
CA GLU A 464 -26.69 23.89 -6.18
C GLU A 464 -26.01 23.27 -7.40
N ALA A 465 -25.25 22.18 -7.22
CA ALA A 465 -24.60 21.46 -8.32
C ALA A 465 -25.63 20.88 -9.31
N VAL A 466 -26.71 20.26 -8.81
CA VAL A 466 -27.82 19.76 -9.66
C VAL A 466 -28.51 20.91 -10.38
N THR A 467 -28.76 22.04 -9.71
CA THR A 467 -29.39 23.21 -10.33
C THR A 467 -28.51 23.84 -11.40
N TYR A 468 -27.19 23.92 -11.16
CA TYR A 468 -26.22 24.43 -12.12
C TYR A 468 -26.21 23.58 -13.40
N LEU A 469 -26.17 22.25 -13.26
CA LEU A 469 -26.22 21.34 -14.41
C LEU A 469 -27.57 21.36 -15.13
N ALA A 470 -28.68 21.46 -14.39
CA ALA A 470 -30.01 21.57 -14.98
C ALA A 470 -30.16 22.82 -15.86
N GLU A 471 -29.72 23.98 -15.37
CA GLU A 471 -29.71 25.24 -16.13
C GLU A 471 -28.83 25.13 -17.39
N ARG A 472 -27.69 24.43 -17.28
CA ARG A 472 -26.74 24.26 -18.39
C ARG A 472 -27.23 23.26 -19.45
N SER A 473 -27.83 22.15 -19.02
CA SER A 473 -28.34 21.10 -19.90
C SER A 473 -29.79 21.32 -20.36
N GLY A 474 -30.45 22.38 -19.89
CA GLY A 474 -31.83 22.70 -20.26
C GLY A 474 -32.87 21.75 -19.66
N VAL A 475 -32.56 21.09 -18.55
CA VAL A 475 -33.48 20.18 -17.84
C VAL A 475 -34.32 20.99 -16.86
N GLU A 476 -35.65 20.88 -16.95
CA GLU A 476 -36.53 21.48 -15.94
C GLU A 476 -36.56 20.63 -14.67
N LEU A 477 -36.28 21.26 -13.52
CA LEU A 477 -36.29 20.57 -12.23
C LEU A 477 -37.70 20.50 -11.65
N GLU A 478 -38.18 19.28 -11.44
CA GLU A 478 -39.35 18.99 -10.61
C GLU A 478 -38.93 18.84 -9.15
N PHE A 479 -39.80 19.26 -8.25
CA PHE A 479 -39.54 19.23 -6.81
C PHE A 479 -40.67 18.53 -6.08
N GLU A 480 -40.31 17.62 -5.19
CA GLU A 480 -41.26 16.88 -4.35
C GLU A 480 -41.54 17.63 -3.03
N GLY A 481 -42.80 17.54 -2.61
CA GLY A 481 -43.37 18.23 -1.45
C GLY A 481 -44.34 19.33 -1.87
N GLY A 482 -45.63 19.04 -1.81
CA GLY A 482 -46.73 19.92 -2.24
C GLY A 482 -46.65 21.32 -1.62
N GLY A 483 -46.27 22.28 -2.45
CA GLY A 483 -46.25 23.69 -2.12
C GLY A 483 -46.09 24.49 -3.41
N ASP A 484 -46.92 25.51 -3.56
CA ASP A 484 -47.03 26.40 -4.71
C ASP A 484 -45.67 26.73 -5.37
N ALA A 485 -45.52 26.35 -6.64
CA ALA A 485 -44.28 26.49 -7.41
C ALA A 485 -43.84 27.96 -7.53
N ASP A 486 -44.78 28.92 -7.52
CA ASP A 486 -44.47 30.36 -7.57
C ASP A 486 -43.85 30.86 -6.24
N ALA A 487 -44.28 30.30 -5.11
CA ALA A 487 -43.71 30.57 -3.80
C ALA A 487 -42.31 29.96 -3.65
N ALA A 488 -42.06 28.80 -4.25
CA ALA A 488 -40.75 28.15 -4.29
C ALA A 488 -39.74 28.94 -5.15
N LYS A 489 -40.15 29.38 -6.35
CA LYS A 489 -39.35 30.22 -7.25
C LYS A 489 -38.98 31.56 -6.60
N LYS A 490 -39.94 32.19 -5.90
CA LYS A 490 -39.67 33.38 -5.07
C LYS A 490 -38.71 33.11 -3.91
N ARG A 491 -38.81 31.98 -3.20
CA ARG A 491 -37.87 31.64 -2.11
C ARG A 491 -36.46 31.31 -2.63
N ALA A 492 -36.34 30.59 -3.75
CA ALA A 492 -35.05 30.29 -4.37
C ALA A 492 -34.36 31.56 -4.91
N GLY A 493 -35.12 32.46 -5.56
CA GLY A 493 -34.63 33.77 -5.97
C GLY A 493 -34.21 34.63 -4.77
N ARG A 494 -35.00 34.62 -3.70
CA ARG A 494 -34.67 35.31 -2.45
C ARG A 494 -33.44 34.72 -1.76
N ARG A 495 -33.27 33.39 -1.80
CA ARG A 495 -32.10 32.69 -1.26
C ARG A 495 -30.83 32.97 -2.07
N ARG A 496 -30.89 32.94 -3.42
CA ARG A 496 -29.79 33.39 -4.30
C ARG A 496 -29.43 34.86 -4.06
N ALA A 497 -30.43 35.73 -3.87
CA ALA A 497 -30.20 37.12 -3.50
C ALA A 497 -29.49 37.22 -2.14
N THR A 498 -29.94 36.47 -1.13
CA THR A 498 -29.29 36.42 0.19
C THR A 498 -27.86 35.90 0.12
N TYR A 499 -27.59 34.82 -0.61
CA TYR A 499 -26.22 34.31 -0.80
C TYR A 499 -25.33 35.30 -1.54
N ARG A 500 -25.83 35.99 -2.57
CA ARG A 500 -25.08 37.08 -3.22
C ARG A 500 -24.78 38.22 -2.25
N THR A 501 -25.74 38.59 -1.40
CA THR A 501 -25.53 39.62 -0.38
C THR A 501 -24.52 39.17 0.67
N LEU A 502 -24.58 37.91 1.12
CA LEU A 502 -23.62 37.33 2.06
C LEU A 502 -22.22 37.25 1.47
N ALA A 503 -22.07 36.81 0.22
CA ALA A 503 -20.79 36.76 -0.47
C ALA A 503 -20.20 38.18 -0.65
N ALA A 504 -21.02 39.15 -1.02
CA ALA A 504 -20.59 40.55 -1.09
C ALA A 504 -20.20 41.11 0.30
N ALA A 505 -20.93 40.74 1.36
CA ALA A 505 -20.60 41.12 2.72
C ALA A 505 -19.29 40.47 3.19
N ALA A 506 -19.08 39.18 2.93
CA ALA A 506 -17.84 38.47 3.25
C ALA A 506 -16.63 39.13 2.58
N ILE A 507 -16.72 39.41 1.28
CA ILE A 507 -15.67 40.14 0.54
C ILE A 507 -15.44 41.53 1.14
N TYR A 508 -16.50 42.26 1.46
CA TYR A 508 -16.40 43.60 2.04
C TYR A 508 -15.71 43.57 3.40
N TYR A 509 -16.16 42.73 4.33
CA TYR A 509 -15.62 42.66 5.68
C TYR A 509 -14.22 42.05 5.72
N HIS A 510 -13.91 41.08 4.87
CA HIS A 510 -12.55 40.56 4.71
C HIS A 510 -11.60 41.66 4.20
N LYS A 511 -12.01 42.44 3.18
CA LYS A 511 -11.22 43.58 2.71
C LYS A 511 -11.10 44.67 3.78
N TYR A 512 -12.16 44.92 4.56
CA TYR A 512 -12.17 45.88 5.65
C TYR A 512 -11.20 45.45 6.76
N LEU A 513 -11.23 44.18 7.17
CA LEU A 513 -10.32 43.60 8.15
C LEU A 513 -8.86 43.70 7.70
N LEU A 514 -8.55 43.47 6.43
CA LEU A 514 -7.16 43.48 5.94
C LEU A 514 -6.62 44.87 5.62
N LYS A 515 -7.46 45.77 5.08
CA LYS A 515 -6.98 47.03 4.47
C LYS A 515 -7.45 48.30 5.17
N SER A 516 -8.44 48.23 6.06
CA SER A 516 -8.93 49.43 6.76
C SER A 516 -8.00 49.80 7.92
N ALA A 517 -7.73 51.10 8.05
CA ALA A 517 -7.01 51.70 9.18
C ALA A 517 -7.96 52.16 10.31
N SER A 518 -9.22 51.75 10.28
CA SER A 518 -10.20 52.10 11.31
C SER A 518 -9.91 51.39 12.65
N PRO A 519 -10.27 52.01 13.79
CA PRO A 519 -10.08 51.41 15.11
C PRO A 519 -10.73 50.04 15.27
N GLU A 520 -11.89 49.82 14.64
CA GLU A 520 -12.64 48.56 14.71
C GLU A 520 -11.92 47.43 13.96
N ALA A 521 -11.33 47.72 12.79
CA ALA A 521 -10.54 46.75 12.05
C ALA A 521 -9.23 46.40 12.79
N GLN A 522 -8.64 47.40 13.46
CA GLN A 522 -7.45 47.20 14.29
C GLN A 522 -7.76 46.29 15.50
N GLN A 523 -8.85 46.55 16.21
CA GLN A 523 -9.30 45.72 17.33
C GLN A 523 -9.57 44.26 16.91
N ALA A 524 -10.15 44.05 15.72
CA ALA A 524 -10.37 42.71 15.19
C ALA A 524 -9.06 41.97 14.84
N ARG A 525 -8.06 42.66 14.28
CA ARG A 525 -6.73 42.07 14.03
C ARG A 525 -6.02 41.69 15.33
N GLU A 526 -6.05 42.57 16.33
CA GLU A 526 -5.48 42.30 17.66
C GLU A 526 -6.15 41.10 18.35
N TYR A 527 -7.47 40.94 18.19
CA TYR A 527 -8.19 39.76 18.68
C TYR A 527 -7.73 38.46 17.99
N LEU A 528 -7.54 38.48 16.67
CA LEU A 528 -7.07 37.31 15.92
C LEU A 528 -5.61 36.96 16.25
N GLU A 529 -4.75 37.96 16.42
CA GLU A 529 -3.38 37.78 16.92
C GLU A 529 -3.37 37.17 18.33
N GLY A 530 -4.25 37.64 19.23
CA GLY A 530 -4.43 37.06 20.57
C GLY A 530 -4.88 35.60 20.56
N ARG A 531 -5.53 35.16 19.48
CA ARG A 531 -5.91 33.76 19.22
C ARG A 531 -4.83 32.94 18.53
N ARG A 532 -3.67 33.54 18.24
CA ARG A 532 -2.50 32.92 17.57
C ARG A 532 -2.82 32.39 16.16
N LEU A 533 -3.66 33.11 15.43
CA LEU A 533 -3.91 32.82 14.01
C LEU A 533 -2.83 33.48 13.14
N GLU A 534 -2.22 32.70 12.26
CA GLU A 534 -1.22 33.17 11.29
C GLU A 534 -1.85 34.13 10.28
N LEU A 535 -1.10 35.13 9.82
CA LEU A 535 -1.58 36.13 8.86
C LEU A 535 -2.01 35.48 7.54
N SER A 536 -1.29 34.45 7.09
CA SER A 536 -1.64 33.67 5.89
C SER A 536 -3.01 33.00 6.02
N THR A 537 -3.34 32.45 7.19
CA THR A 537 -4.66 31.86 7.46
C THR A 537 -5.76 32.92 7.42
N ILE A 538 -5.50 34.13 7.93
CA ILE A 538 -6.45 35.25 7.91
C ILE A 538 -6.67 35.76 6.48
N GLU A 539 -5.65 35.74 5.63
CA GLU A 539 -5.74 36.15 4.22
C GLU A 539 -6.44 35.10 3.34
N GLU A 540 -6.26 33.81 3.62
CA GLU A 540 -6.83 32.72 2.83
C GLU A 540 -8.30 32.43 3.17
N PHE A 541 -8.69 32.59 4.43
CA PHE A 541 -10.04 32.27 4.89
C PHE A 541 -11.02 33.45 4.70
N ARG A 542 -12.01 33.27 3.80
CA ARG A 542 -13.03 34.27 3.43
C ARG A 542 -14.41 33.99 4.00
#